data_AF-A0A0G4EH99-F1
#
_entry.id   AF-A0A0G4EH99-F1
#
_cell.length_a   1.000
_cell.length_b   1.000
_cell.length_c   1.000
_cell.angle_alpha   90.00
_cell.angle_beta   90.00
_cell.angle_gamma   90.00
#
_symmetry.space_group_name_H-M   'P 1'
#
loop_
_entity.id
_entity.type
_entity.pdbx_description
1 polymer ?
#
loop_
_entity_poly.entity_id
_entity_poly.type
_entity_poly.pdbx_seq_one_letter_code
_entity_poly.pdbx_strand_id
1 'polypeptide(L)'
;MGDRSYLLGLPDDVSLHLLRCLKADSCGALRATSMSVGCHLVNEDFFTGRLDAAIRTNGLNSVLSYRKRHKTAQASLKAACRGLSTAIGHLGSLAAMIIGFSTASAILFAVLLFPLQWLIQKILAVRISGSATFSEWFPLFLIGAYLNAFKAEWARRDVVKMREMMMCFGDVFVWVARLVWGGLRLAIGIDKRMSQIEYLMRLLYVIEEGGCWEPIVPLIHFVRNCGMMPSLPIVVTADDLKAVGSRAVFDARPGAVRQYSLFSRRLVYTLRVGRVDNQDCLGSSSQPMTYQTPGVLPSAAFDPPTTCGNRALSSFTDLIVHSAYHDRYDGRVIARHLDERVFTTIDAGQQLAAQVAAQPGPPGGAIARRLTSVKRSLLN
;
A
#
# COMPACT_ATOMS: atom_id res chain seq x y z
N MET A 1 -6.96 17.17 -49.11
CA MET A 1 -6.14 15.93 -49.22
C MET A 1 -6.62 14.99 -48.14
N GLY A 2 -7.13 13.81 -48.49
CA GLY A 2 -7.64 12.86 -47.51
C GLY A 2 -6.48 12.07 -46.89
N ASP A 3 -6.29 12.20 -45.58
CA ASP A 3 -5.33 11.40 -44.82
C ASP A 3 -5.77 9.94 -44.84
N ARG A 4 -5.32 9.20 -45.86
CA ARG A 4 -5.47 7.76 -45.92
C ARG A 4 -4.58 7.17 -44.83
N SER A 5 -5.20 6.51 -43.85
CA SER A 5 -4.49 5.73 -42.84
C SER A 5 -3.85 4.51 -43.51
N TYR A 6 -2.57 4.62 -43.88
CA TYR A 6 -1.78 3.56 -44.53
C TYR A 6 -1.72 2.25 -43.71
N LEU A 7 -2.08 2.28 -42.43
CA LEU A 7 -2.14 1.12 -41.54
C LEU A 7 -3.30 0.15 -41.83
N LEU A 8 -4.38 0.58 -42.49
CA LEU A 8 -5.54 -0.28 -42.74
C LEU A 8 -5.40 -1.24 -43.93
N GLY A 9 -4.34 -1.10 -44.74
CA GLY A 9 -4.09 -1.93 -45.92
C GLY A 9 -2.90 -2.87 -45.78
N LEU A 10 -2.28 -2.94 -44.60
CA LEU A 10 -1.14 -3.81 -44.37
C LEU A 10 -1.61 -5.25 -44.14
N PRO A 11 -0.94 -6.24 -44.74
CA PRO A 11 -1.14 -7.65 -44.40
C PRO A 11 -1.01 -7.91 -42.89
N ASP A 12 -1.78 -8.87 -42.38
CA ASP A 12 -1.87 -9.17 -40.93
C ASP A 12 -0.51 -9.56 -40.33
N ASP A 13 0.35 -10.25 -41.08
CA ASP A 13 1.69 -10.66 -40.68
C ASP A 13 2.64 -9.48 -40.49
N VAL A 14 2.60 -8.50 -41.41
CA VAL A 14 3.40 -7.27 -41.31
C VAL A 14 2.91 -6.42 -40.14
N SER A 15 1.59 -6.30 -39.96
CA SER A 15 0.98 -5.60 -38.83
C SER A 15 1.39 -6.22 -37.50
N LEU A 16 1.35 -7.55 -37.38
CA LEU A 16 1.81 -8.27 -36.19
C LEU A 16 3.30 -8.09 -35.95
N HIS A 17 4.12 -8.09 -37.01
CA HIS A 17 5.56 -7.86 -36.88
C HIS A 17 5.87 -6.45 -36.37
N LEU A 18 5.22 -5.42 -36.93
CA LEU A 18 5.35 -4.04 -36.46
C LEU A 18 4.92 -3.89 -34.99
N LEU A 19 3.82 -4.53 -34.60
CA LEU A 19 3.34 -4.51 -33.22
C LEU A 19 4.28 -5.21 -32.24
N ARG A 20 5.01 -6.25 -32.67
CA ARG A 20 6.06 -6.91 -31.87
C ARG A 20 7.27 -6.01 -31.65
N CYS A 21 7.63 -5.20 -32.64
CA CYS A 21 8.76 -4.26 -32.55
C CYS A 21 8.43 -2.99 -31.76
N LEU A 22 7.15 -2.69 -31.55
CA LEU A 22 6.73 -1.51 -30.81
C LEU A 22 7.10 -1.65 -29.33
N LYS A 23 7.72 -0.64 -28.71
CA LYS A 23 7.93 -0.61 -27.26
C LYS A 23 6.62 -0.32 -26.51
N ALA A 24 6.49 -0.78 -25.26
CA ALA A 24 5.30 -0.55 -24.44
C ALA A 24 4.96 0.95 -24.29
N ASP A 25 5.96 1.82 -24.29
CA ASP A 25 5.78 3.27 -24.20
C ASP A 25 5.07 3.90 -25.42
N SER A 26 5.28 3.30 -26.59
CA SER A 26 4.78 3.77 -27.87
C SER A 26 3.38 3.23 -28.16
N CYS A 27 2.95 2.16 -27.48
CA CYS A 27 1.59 1.62 -27.57
C CYS A 27 0.53 2.68 -27.21
N GLY A 28 0.80 3.52 -26.20
CA GLY A 28 -0.13 4.57 -25.77
C GLY A 28 -0.31 5.65 -26.84
N ALA A 29 0.79 6.09 -27.45
CA ALA A 29 0.77 7.06 -28.53
C ALA A 29 0.07 6.49 -29.77
N LEU A 30 0.43 5.27 -30.19
CA LEU A 30 -0.18 4.58 -31.33
C LEU A 30 -1.70 4.38 -31.15
N ARG A 31 -2.14 4.12 -29.91
CA ARG A 31 -3.57 4.03 -29.61
C ARG A 31 -4.26 5.39 -29.70
N ALA A 32 -3.58 6.48 -29.36
CA ALA A 32 -4.13 7.82 -29.38
C ALA A 32 -4.21 8.43 -30.79
N THR A 33 -3.39 7.99 -31.75
CA THR A 33 -3.34 8.58 -33.10
C THR A 33 -4.59 8.33 -33.95
N SER A 34 -5.37 7.28 -33.69
CA SER A 34 -6.59 7.00 -34.47
C SER A 34 -7.62 6.24 -33.64
N MET A 35 -8.83 6.83 -33.53
CA MET A 35 -9.95 6.24 -32.80
C MET A 35 -10.35 4.86 -33.32
N SER A 36 -10.19 4.59 -34.62
CA SER A 36 -10.49 3.29 -35.21
C SER A 36 -9.26 2.39 -35.25
N VAL A 37 -8.23 2.77 -36.01
CA VAL A 37 -7.14 1.86 -36.37
C VAL A 37 -6.26 1.52 -35.17
N GLY A 38 -5.84 2.54 -34.41
CA GLY A 38 -4.97 2.35 -33.24
C GLY A 38 -5.65 1.55 -32.13
N CYS A 39 -6.94 1.82 -31.89
CA CYS A 39 -7.73 1.07 -30.91
C CYS A 39 -7.98 -0.39 -31.31
N HIS A 40 -8.17 -0.67 -32.61
CA HIS A 40 -8.40 -2.03 -33.11
C HIS A 40 -7.11 -2.86 -33.11
N LEU A 41 -5.98 -2.28 -33.53
CA LEU A 41 -4.68 -2.95 -33.53
C LEU A 41 -4.17 -3.21 -32.10
N VAL A 42 -4.23 -2.19 -31.25
CA VAL A 42 -3.74 -2.26 -29.86
C VAL A 42 -4.92 -2.56 -28.93
N ASN A 43 -5.50 -3.74 -29.07
CA ASN A 43 -6.66 -4.19 -28.29
C ASN A 43 -6.24 -4.93 -26.99
N GLU A 44 -7.24 -5.33 -26.20
CA GLU A 44 -7.00 -6.05 -24.93
C GLU A 44 -6.33 -7.42 -25.14
N ASP A 45 -6.69 -8.14 -26.21
CA ASP A 45 -6.14 -9.46 -26.52
C ASP A 45 -4.65 -9.35 -26.89
N PHE A 46 -4.26 -8.30 -27.63
CA PHE A 46 -2.85 -7.97 -27.93
C PHE A 46 -2.03 -7.75 -26.64
N PHE A 47 -2.51 -6.88 -25.74
CA PHE A 47 -1.80 -6.62 -24.48
C PHE A 47 -1.72 -7.87 -23.60
N THR A 48 -2.78 -8.66 -23.54
CA THR A 48 -2.83 -9.90 -22.76
C THR A 48 -1.80 -10.91 -23.29
N GLY A 49 -1.76 -11.13 -24.60
CA GLY A 49 -0.79 -12.05 -25.22
C GLY A 49 0.66 -11.60 -25.04
N ARG A 50 0.93 -10.29 -25.20
CA ARG A 50 2.26 -9.73 -24.99
C ARG A 50 2.69 -9.76 -23.52
N LEU A 51 1.77 -9.47 -22.60
CA LEU A 51 2.04 -9.55 -21.17
C LEU A 51 2.29 -11.00 -20.72
N ASP A 52 1.52 -11.97 -21.23
CA ASP A 52 1.76 -13.39 -20.98
C ASP A 52 3.13 -13.84 -21.50
N ALA A 53 3.57 -13.31 -22.64
CA ALA A 53 4.92 -13.54 -23.16
C ALA A 53 5.98 -12.90 -22.25
N ALA A 54 5.81 -11.63 -21.87
CA ALA A 54 6.74 -10.90 -21.00
C ALA A 54 6.89 -11.54 -19.60
N ILE A 55 5.79 -11.99 -18.99
CA ILE A 55 5.84 -12.70 -17.71
C ILE A 55 6.62 -14.01 -17.85
N ARG A 56 6.43 -14.72 -18.96
CA ARG A 56 7.13 -16.00 -19.21
C ARG A 56 8.61 -15.82 -19.49
N THR A 57 8.98 -14.85 -20.34
CA THR A 57 10.39 -14.56 -20.67
C THR A 57 11.17 -14.07 -19.47
N ASN A 58 10.53 -13.36 -18.55
CA ASN A 58 11.16 -12.87 -17.32
C ASN A 58 11.10 -13.89 -16.15
N GLY A 59 10.62 -15.12 -16.38
CA GLY A 59 10.56 -16.15 -15.32
C GLY A 59 9.55 -15.85 -14.20
N LEU A 60 8.58 -14.96 -14.44
CA LEU A 60 7.66 -14.47 -13.42
C LEU A 60 6.42 -15.35 -13.21
N ASN A 61 6.26 -16.44 -13.96
CA ASN A 61 5.05 -17.28 -13.94
C ASN A 61 4.71 -17.85 -12.55
N SER A 62 5.72 -18.09 -11.70
CA SER A 62 5.52 -18.65 -10.36
C SER A 62 5.15 -17.60 -9.31
N VAL A 63 5.53 -16.34 -9.55
CA VAL A 63 5.43 -15.25 -8.56
C VAL A 63 4.37 -14.22 -8.91
N LEU A 64 4.04 -14.04 -10.18
CA LEU A 64 3.19 -12.95 -10.64
C LEU A 64 2.07 -13.48 -11.52
N SER A 65 0.87 -12.98 -11.24
CA SER A 65 -0.30 -13.15 -12.08
C SER A 65 -1.01 -11.80 -12.17
N TYR A 66 -1.92 -11.67 -13.12
CA TYR A 66 -2.67 -10.44 -13.31
C TYR A 66 -4.13 -10.75 -13.54
N ARG A 67 -4.98 -9.76 -13.29
CA ARG A 67 -6.42 -9.92 -13.40
C ARG A 67 -6.83 -9.89 -14.87
N LYS A 68 -6.98 -11.06 -15.47
CA LYS A 68 -7.64 -11.20 -16.78
C LYS A 68 -9.12 -10.86 -16.62
N ARG A 69 -9.62 -9.94 -17.45
CA ARG A 69 -11.05 -9.66 -17.47
C ARG A 69 -11.74 -10.81 -18.18
N HIS A 70 -12.41 -11.67 -17.42
CA HIS A 70 -13.31 -12.63 -18.05
C HIS A 70 -14.42 -11.85 -18.76
N LYS A 71 -14.51 -11.99 -20.09
CA LYS A 71 -15.57 -11.39 -20.92
C LYS A 71 -16.96 -11.71 -20.34
N THR A 72 -17.14 -12.90 -19.76
CA THR A 72 -18.36 -13.36 -19.06
C THR A 72 -18.64 -12.59 -17.76
N ALA A 73 -17.59 -12.24 -16.99
CA ALA A 73 -17.75 -11.50 -15.74
C ALA A 73 -18.17 -10.04 -15.97
N GLN A 74 -17.89 -9.46 -17.15
CA GLN A 74 -18.39 -8.14 -17.49
C GLN A 74 -19.89 -8.16 -17.80
N ALA A 75 -20.39 -9.22 -18.43
CA ALA A 75 -21.82 -9.41 -18.66
C ALA A 75 -22.55 -9.60 -17.32
N SER A 76 -22.02 -10.46 -16.44
CA SER A 76 -22.61 -10.65 -15.11
C SER A 76 -22.50 -9.42 -14.22
N LEU A 77 -21.39 -8.66 -14.26
CA LEU A 77 -21.25 -7.41 -13.53
C LEU A 77 -22.23 -6.34 -14.04
N LYS A 78 -22.46 -6.24 -15.36
CA LYS A 78 -23.48 -5.33 -15.90
C LYS A 78 -24.88 -5.72 -15.42
N ALA A 79 -25.20 -7.02 -15.41
CA ALA A 79 -26.47 -7.51 -14.87
C ALA A 79 -26.59 -7.26 -13.36
N ALA A 80 -25.53 -7.53 -12.59
CA ALA A 80 -25.47 -7.32 -11.16
C ALA A 80 -25.51 -5.83 -10.80
N CYS A 81 -24.85 -4.94 -11.53
CA CYS A 81 -24.92 -3.48 -11.31
C CYS A 81 -26.33 -2.93 -11.53
N ARG A 82 -27.10 -3.50 -12.48
CA ARG A 82 -28.52 -3.15 -12.64
C ARG A 82 -29.33 -3.57 -11.40
N GLY A 83 -29.06 -4.75 -10.84
CA GLY A 83 -29.66 -5.20 -9.57
C GLY A 83 -29.13 -4.49 -8.31
N LEU A 84 -27.90 -3.95 -8.36
CA LEU A 84 -27.31 -3.22 -7.23
C LEU A 84 -27.86 -1.80 -7.14
N SER A 85 -28.28 -1.20 -8.27
CA SER A 85 -28.91 0.12 -8.28
C SER A 85 -30.21 0.15 -7.46
N THR A 86 -30.98 -0.94 -7.45
CA THR A 86 -32.17 -1.09 -6.60
C THR A 86 -31.78 -1.32 -5.14
N ALA A 87 -30.72 -2.10 -4.87
CA ALA A 87 -30.21 -2.31 -3.51
C ALA A 87 -29.61 -1.03 -2.88
N ILE A 88 -28.96 -0.16 -3.67
CA ILE A 88 -28.44 1.14 -3.22
C ILE A 88 -29.59 2.04 -2.74
N GLY A 89 -30.77 1.98 -3.36
CA GLY A 89 -31.96 2.68 -2.87
C GLY A 89 -32.35 2.24 -1.45
N HIS A 90 -32.29 0.94 -1.17
CA HIS A 90 -32.55 0.40 0.17
C HIS A 90 -31.45 0.74 1.19
N LEU A 91 -30.18 0.73 0.77
CA LEU A 91 -29.06 1.17 1.61
C LEU A 91 -29.13 2.67 1.95
N GLY A 92 -29.57 3.51 1.01
CA GLY A 92 -29.84 4.93 1.27
C GLY A 92 -30.95 5.13 2.32
N SER A 93 -32.02 4.33 2.23
CA SER A 93 -33.09 4.33 3.23
C SER A 93 -32.59 3.86 4.61
N LEU A 94 -31.75 2.81 4.65
CA LEU A 94 -31.18 2.30 5.90
C LEU A 94 -30.19 3.30 6.53
N ALA A 95 -29.36 3.96 5.72
CA ALA A 95 -28.46 5.01 6.20
C ALA A 95 -29.25 6.20 6.77
N ALA A 96 -30.32 6.64 6.09
CA ALA A 96 -31.21 7.70 6.59
C ALA A 96 -31.88 7.29 7.92
N MET A 97 -32.29 6.02 8.04
CA MET A 97 -32.85 5.47 9.27
C MET A 97 -31.84 5.46 10.42
N ILE A 98 -30.60 5.05 10.19
CA ILE A 98 -29.53 5.05 11.21
C ILE A 98 -29.22 6.47 11.66
N ILE A 99 -29.13 7.42 10.73
CA ILE A 99 -28.89 8.83 11.04
C ILE A 99 -30.05 9.37 11.88
N GLY A 100 -31.30 9.13 11.45
CA GLY A 100 -32.50 9.54 12.19
C GLY A 100 -32.59 8.93 13.59
N PHE A 101 -32.25 7.65 13.74
CA PHE A 101 -32.23 6.98 15.04
C PHE A 101 -31.15 7.56 15.97
N SER A 102 -29.97 7.86 15.42
CA SER A 102 -28.85 8.42 16.18
C SER A 102 -29.15 9.83 16.66
N THR A 103 -29.72 10.69 15.79
CA THR A 103 -30.12 12.04 16.17
C THR A 103 -31.28 12.05 17.16
N ALA A 104 -32.30 11.21 16.96
CA ALA A 104 -33.42 11.08 17.89
C ALA A 104 -32.96 10.59 19.27
N SER A 105 -32.04 9.62 19.31
CA SER A 105 -31.47 9.12 20.56
C SER A 105 -30.67 10.21 21.28
N ALA A 106 -29.83 10.97 20.56
CA ALA A 106 -29.07 12.07 21.15
C ALA A 106 -29.99 13.16 21.74
N ILE A 107 -31.09 13.49 21.05
CA ILE A 107 -32.10 14.44 21.55
C ILE A 107 -32.80 13.88 22.78
N LEU A 108 -33.22 12.62 22.78
CA LEU A 108 -33.86 11.98 23.93
C LEU A 108 -32.93 11.99 25.16
N PHE A 109 -31.65 11.65 24.98
CA PHE A 109 -30.65 11.73 26.04
C PHE A 109 -30.50 13.17 26.57
N ALA A 110 -30.42 14.17 25.69
CA ALA A 110 -30.36 15.56 26.12
C ALA A 110 -31.62 15.94 26.93
N VAL A 111 -32.81 15.62 26.44
CA VAL A 111 -34.09 15.96 27.09
C VAL A 111 -34.28 15.23 28.42
N LEU A 112 -33.77 14.01 28.60
CA LEU A 112 -33.88 13.29 29.87
C LEU A 112 -32.80 13.68 30.87
N LEU A 113 -31.56 13.82 30.41
CA LEU A 113 -30.42 14.03 31.31
C LEU A 113 -30.31 15.48 31.81
N PHE A 114 -30.63 16.49 30.98
CA PHE A 114 -30.53 17.89 31.38
C PHE A 114 -31.52 18.25 32.52
N PRO A 115 -32.81 17.89 32.46
CA PRO A 115 -33.76 18.18 33.53
C PRO A 115 -33.46 17.39 34.79
N LEU A 116 -33.02 16.14 34.65
CA LEU A 116 -32.61 15.33 35.80
C LEU A 116 -31.43 15.98 36.53
N GLN A 117 -30.43 16.45 35.77
CA GLN A 117 -29.29 17.19 36.32
C GLN A 117 -29.72 18.49 37.01
N TRP A 118 -30.61 19.25 36.38
CA TRP A 118 -31.15 20.50 36.95
C TRP A 118 -31.96 20.25 38.24
N LEU A 119 -32.81 19.21 38.25
CA LEU A 119 -33.61 18.82 39.42
C LEU A 119 -32.71 18.39 40.58
N ILE A 120 -31.67 17.59 40.31
CA ILE A 120 -30.67 17.20 41.30
C ILE A 120 -30.01 18.44 41.90
N GLN A 121 -29.62 19.42 41.08
CA GLN A 121 -29.03 20.68 41.57
C GLN A 121 -30.00 21.49 42.43
N LYS A 122 -31.28 21.56 42.05
CA LYS A 122 -32.31 22.29 42.82
C LYS A 122 -32.62 21.61 44.16
N ILE A 123 -32.74 20.29 44.18
CA ILE A 123 -32.93 19.51 45.41
C ILE A 123 -31.72 19.70 46.34
N LEU A 124 -30.51 19.71 45.79
CA LEU A 124 -29.29 19.97 46.56
C LEU A 124 -29.28 21.40 47.15
N ALA A 125 -29.63 22.41 46.34
CA ALA A 125 -29.61 23.82 46.73
C ALA A 125 -30.66 24.16 47.81
N VAL A 126 -31.90 23.65 47.67
CA VAL A 126 -32.95 23.86 48.67
C VAL A 126 -32.59 23.18 50.00
N ARG A 127 -31.95 22.01 49.96
CA ARG A 127 -31.52 21.30 51.16
C ARG A 127 -30.35 21.95 51.90
N ILE A 128 -29.41 22.60 51.21
CA ILE A 128 -28.28 23.29 51.84
C ILE A 128 -28.75 24.56 52.59
N SER A 129 -29.90 25.12 52.23
CA SER A 129 -30.45 26.33 52.85
C SER A 129 -31.22 26.09 54.16
N GLY A 130 -31.52 24.84 54.53
CA GLY A 130 -32.32 24.51 55.71
C GLY A 130 -31.45 24.05 56.88
N SER A 131 -31.38 24.84 57.96
CA SER A 131 -30.68 24.51 59.19
C SER A 131 -31.45 23.50 60.04
N ALA A 132 -31.56 22.24 59.59
CA ALA A 132 -32.03 21.16 60.45
C ALA A 132 -30.83 20.43 61.08
N THR A 133 -31.00 19.96 62.31
CA THR A 133 -29.96 19.38 63.15
C THR A 133 -29.43 18.06 62.58
N PHE A 134 -28.10 17.92 62.57
CA PHE A 134 -27.27 16.89 61.90
C PHE A 134 -27.71 15.41 62.02
N SER A 135 -28.53 15.04 63.02
CA SER A 135 -28.88 13.63 63.29
C SER A 135 -29.96 13.04 62.38
N GLU A 136 -30.90 13.84 61.86
CA GLU A 136 -31.88 13.37 60.87
C GLU A 136 -31.27 13.26 59.46
N TRP A 137 -30.08 13.81 59.26
CA TRP A 137 -29.39 13.86 57.97
C TRP A 137 -28.50 12.67 57.70
N PHE A 138 -28.23 11.81 58.68
CA PHE A 138 -27.29 10.69 58.54
C PHE A 138 -27.67 9.70 57.40
N PRO A 139 -28.95 9.31 57.22
CA PRO A 139 -29.34 8.44 56.10
C PRO A 139 -29.17 9.13 54.75
N LEU A 140 -29.43 10.44 54.68
CA LEU A 140 -29.31 11.23 53.45
C LEU A 140 -27.86 11.60 53.12
N PHE A 141 -26.99 11.74 54.13
CA PHE A 141 -25.56 11.92 53.97
C PHE A 141 -24.92 10.61 53.50
N LEU A 142 -25.39 9.45 54.00
CA LEU A 142 -25.01 8.15 53.47
C LEU A 142 -25.52 7.94 52.04
N ILE A 143 -26.75 8.36 51.70
CA ILE A 143 -27.26 8.31 50.32
C ILE A 143 -26.48 9.27 49.41
N GLY A 144 -26.13 10.47 49.88
CA GLY A 144 -25.33 11.44 49.15
C GLY A 144 -23.88 11.00 48.95
N ALA A 145 -23.26 10.41 49.98
CA ALA A 145 -21.95 9.79 49.91
C ALA A 145 -21.97 8.54 49.02
N TYR A 146 -23.04 7.74 49.08
CA TYR A 146 -23.26 6.61 48.19
C TYR A 146 -23.50 7.06 46.76
N LEU A 147 -24.23 8.15 46.51
CA LEU A 147 -24.41 8.75 45.18
C LEU A 147 -23.14 9.42 44.66
N ASN A 148 -22.31 10.02 45.50
CA ASN A 148 -21.03 10.59 45.12
C ASN A 148 -19.96 9.51 44.90
N ALA A 149 -19.95 8.45 45.72
CA ALA A 149 -19.13 7.26 45.50
C ALA A 149 -19.62 6.50 44.27
N PHE A 150 -20.93 6.39 44.06
CA PHE A 150 -21.55 5.82 42.86
C PHE A 150 -21.28 6.71 41.66
N LYS A 151 -21.28 8.04 41.77
CA LYS A 151 -20.90 8.98 40.70
C LYS A 151 -19.40 8.93 40.40
N ALA A 152 -18.55 8.74 41.41
CA ALA A 152 -17.11 8.58 41.24
C ALA A 152 -16.78 7.20 40.67
N GLU A 153 -17.46 6.14 41.11
CA GLU A 153 -17.32 4.76 40.63
C GLU A 153 -18.01 4.58 39.27
N TRP A 154 -19.12 5.25 38.98
CA TRP A 154 -19.66 5.41 37.63
C TRP A 154 -18.70 6.25 36.80
N ALA A 155 -18.23 7.41 37.23
CA ALA A 155 -17.23 8.15 36.47
C ALA A 155 -15.94 7.34 36.25
N ARG A 156 -15.56 6.40 37.13
CA ARG A 156 -14.38 5.56 36.95
C ARG A 156 -14.65 4.34 36.06
N ARG A 157 -15.70 3.56 36.34
CA ARG A 157 -16.10 2.39 35.55
C ARG A 157 -16.64 2.79 34.19
N ASP A 158 -17.38 3.89 34.12
CA ASP A 158 -17.99 4.38 32.90
C ASP A 158 -17.01 5.23 32.10
N VAL A 159 -15.98 5.88 32.65
CA VAL A 159 -14.89 6.43 31.80
C VAL A 159 -14.04 5.31 31.22
N VAL A 160 -13.73 4.25 31.96
CA VAL A 160 -12.98 3.11 31.39
C VAL A 160 -13.85 2.33 30.39
N LYS A 161 -15.10 2.04 30.73
CA LYS A 161 -16.04 1.32 29.86
C LYS A 161 -16.57 2.17 28.72
N MET A 162 -16.75 3.49 28.87
CA MET A 162 -16.93 4.44 27.76
C MET A 162 -15.67 4.53 26.94
N ARG A 163 -14.47 4.56 27.51
CA ARG A 163 -13.23 4.61 26.71
C ARG A 163 -13.04 3.34 25.91
N GLU A 164 -13.34 2.16 26.46
CA GLU A 164 -13.38 0.90 25.73
C GLU A 164 -14.53 0.85 24.72
N MET A 165 -15.74 1.27 25.10
CA MET A 165 -16.87 1.38 24.17
C MET A 165 -16.63 2.40 23.08
N MET A 166 -15.91 3.49 23.35
CA MET A 166 -15.58 4.58 22.42
C MET A 166 -14.34 4.26 21.60
N MET A 167 -13.43 3.39 22.07
CA MET A 167 -12.42 2.74 21.23
C MET A 167 -13.07 1.72 20.31
N CYS A 168 -13.98 0.87 20.81
CA CYS A 168 -14.80 -0.02 19.98
C CYS A 168 -15.68 0.77 19.01
N PHE A 169 -16.31 1.87 19.46
CA PHE A 169 -17.10 2.75 18.60
C PHE A 169 -16.20 3.47 17.61
N GLY A 170 -14.98 3.84 18.00
CA GLY A 170 -13.98 4.44 17.13
C GLY A 170 -13.56 3.48 16.02
N ASP A 171 -13.26 2.22 16.36
CA ASP A 171 -12.89 1.20 15.38
C ASP A 171 -14.06 0.81 14.49
N VAL A 172 -15.26 0.63 15.06
CA VAL A 172 -16.49 0.37 14.29
C VAL A 172 -16.85 1.57 13.43
N PHE A 173 -16.73 2.79 13.93
CA PHE A 173 -16.99 4.02 13.19
C PHE A 173 -15.95 4.22 12.08
N VAL A 174 -14.67 3.99 12.34
CA VAL A 174 -13.62 4.04 11.31
C VAL A 174 -13.85 2.95 10.27
N TRP A 175 -14.30 1.76 10.68
CA TRP A 175 -14.63 0.67 9.76
C TRP A 175 -15.85 1.01 8.90
N VAL A 176 -16.95 1.48 9.51
CA VAL A 176 -18.16 1.93 8.81
C VAL A 176 -17.85 3.14 7.93
N ALA A 177 -17.10 4.12 8.41
CA ALA A 177 -16.67 5.27 7.61
C ALA A 177 -15.77 4.84 6.46
N ARG A 178 -14.86 3.88 6.64
CA ARG A 178 -14.06 3.31 5.52
C ARG A 178 -14.93 2.55 4.53
N LEU A 179 -15.96 1.84 4.99
CA LEU A 179 -16.86 1.07 4.14
C LEU A 179 -17.79 2.01 3.35
N VAL A 180 -18.37 3.01 4.02
CA VAL A 180 -19.18 4.08 3.42
C VAL A 180 -18.34 4.94 2.49
N TRP A 181 -17.17 5.39 2.91
CA TRP A 181 -16.26 6.19 2.08
C TRP A 181 -15.69 5.40 0.91
N GLY A 182 -15.41 4.10 1.09
CA GLY A 182 -15.00 3.19 0.03
C GLY A 182 -16.10 2.99 -1.01
N GLY A 183 -17.34 2.77 -0.55
CA GLY A 183 -18.53 2.70 -1.41
C GLY A 183 -18.82 4.02 -2.12
N LEU A 184 -18.70 5.15 -1.41
CA LEU A 184 -18.91 6.49 -1.93
C LEU A 184 -17.85 6.87 -2.97
N ARG A 185 -16.57 6.56 -2.74
CA ARG A 185 -15.51 6.73 -3.74
C ARG A 185 -15.77 5.89 -4.99
N LEU A 186 -16.31 4.68 -4.81
CA LEU A 186 -16.74 3.83 -5.92
C LEU A 186 -17.91 4.46 -6.69
N ALA A 187 -18.87 5.08 -5.99
CA ALA A 187 -20.10 5.63 -6.55
C ALA A 187 -19.90 6.99 -7.23
N ILE A 188 -19.15 7.91 -6.60
CA ILE A 188 -18.85 9.24 -7.16
C ILE A 188 -17.79 9.12 -8.28
N GLY A 189 -17.09 7.98 -8.39
CA GLY A 189 -16.06 7.80 -9.41
C GLY A 189 -14.83 8.69 -9.21
N ILE A 190 -14.64 9.20 -7.98
CA ILE A 190 -13.49 10.06 -7.60
C ILE A 190 -12.19 9.31 -7.85
N ASP A 191 -12.18 8.00 -7.59
CA ASP A 191 -11.17 7.13 -8.15
C ASP A 191 -11.52 6.88 -9.62
N LYS A 192 -10.98 7.74 -10.51
CA LYS A 192 -10.96 7.47 -11.95
C LYS A 192 -10.49 6.04 -12.12
N ARG A 193 -11.42 5.13 -12.41
CA ARG A 193 -11.11 3.71 -12.54
C ARG A 193 -10.14 3.62 -13.70
N MET A 194 -8.94 3.11 -13.42
CA MET A 194 -7.97 2.80 -14.44
C MET A 194 -8.66 1.89 -15.45
N SER A 195 -8.76 2.32 -16.70
CA SER A 195 -9.39 1.49 -17.72
C SER A 195 -8.62 0.17 -17.82
N GLN A 196 -9.29 -0.92 -18.20
CA GLN A 196 -8.61 -2.23 -18.31
C GLN A 196 -7.38 -2.14 -19.23
N ILE A 197 -7.48 -1.36 -20.29
CA ILE A 197 -6.40 -1.16 -21.26
C ILE A 197 -5.28 -0.33 -20.65
N GLU A 198 -5.60 0.74 -19.90
CA GLU A 198 -4.60 1.51 -19.15
C GLU A 198 -3.89 0.63 -18.10
N TYR A 199 -4.64 -0.24 -17.42
CA TYR A 199 -4.10 -1.22 -16.47
C TYR A 199 -3.11 -2.17 -17.16
N LEU A 200 -3.51 -2.80 -18.28
CA LEU A 200 -2.66 -3.71 -19.02
C LEU A 200 -1.43 -2.99 -19.62
N MET A 201 -1.60 -1.78 -20.14
CA MET A 201 -0.51 -0.99 -20.71
C MET A 201 0.50 -0.59 -19.64
N ARG A 202 0.04 -0.11 -18.47
CA ARG A 202 0.93 0.21 -17.34
C ARG A 202 1.61 -1.02 -16.78
N LEU A 203 0.90 -2.14 -16.66
CA LEU A 203 1.49 -3.39 -16.19
C LEU A 203 2.55 -3.88 -17.16
N LEU A 204 2.25 -3.90 -18.46
CA LEU A 204 3.21 -4.27 -19.50
C LEU A 204 4.45 -3.37 -19.45
N TYR A 205 4.25 -2.06 -19.33
CA TYR A 205 5.35 -1.11 -19.17
C TYR A 205 6.21 -1.43 -17.95
N VAL A 206 5.60 -1.68 -16.79
CA VAL A 206 6.36 -2.02 -15.58
C VAL A 206 7.14 -3.32 -15.75
N ILE A 207 6.58 -4.34 -16.40
CA ILE A 207 7.27 -5.62 -16.62
C ILE A 207 8.42 -5.47 -17.64
N GLU A 208 8.20 -4.77 -18.76
CA GLU A 208 9.23 -4.59 -19.79
C GLU A 208 10.35 -3.63 -19.35
N GLU A 209 10.00 -2.50 -18.72
CA GLU A 209 10.95 -1.46 -18.29
C GLU A 209 11.39 -1.62 -16.83
N GLY A 210 10.95 -2.67 -16.15
CA GLY A 210 11.35 -3.00 -14.78
C GLY A 210 12.80 -3.46 -14.66
N GLY A 211 13.47 -3.79 -15.77
CA GLY A 211 14.84 -4.31 -15.78
C GLY A 211 14.92 -5.83 -15.58
N CYS A 212 16.02 -6.32 -14.99
CA CYS A 212 16.27 -7.75 -14.83
C CYS A 212 15.47 -8.35 -13.67
N TRP A 213 14.42 -9.12 -13.94
CA TRP A 213 13.56 -9.72 -12.91
C TRP A 213 14.16 -10.98 -12.25
N GLU A 214 15.23 -11.55 -12.79
CA GLU A 214 15.81 -12.79 -12.27
C GLU A 214 16.20 -12.72 -10.78
N PRO A 215 16.83 -11.63 -10.27
CA PRO A 215 17.21 -11.55 -8.86
C PRO A 215 16.03 -11.32 -7.91
N ILE A 216 14.93 -10.73 -8.39
CA ILE A 216 13.77 -10.42 -7.53
C ILE A 216 12.88 -11.64 -7.27
N VAL A 217 12.90 -12.64 -8.15
CA VAL A 217 12.09 -13.87 -7.98
C VAL A 217 12.45 -14.62 -6.69
N PRO A 218 13.73 -14.92 -6.39
CA PRO A 218 14.13 -15.50 -5.11
C PRO A 218 13.73 -14.64 -3.91
N LEU A 219 13.83 -13.31 -4.02
CA LEU A 219 13.42 -12.39 -2.94
C LEU A 219 11.92 -12.50 -2.65
N ILE A 220 11.07 -12.58 -3.68
CA ILE A 220 9.62 -12.77 -3.51
C ILE A 220 9.34 -14.10 -2.79
N HIS A 221 10.02 -15.19 -3.16
CA HIS A 221 9.91 -16.47 -2.48
C HIS A 221 10.38 -16.40 -1.03
N PHE A 222 11.48 -15.71 -0.76
CA PHE A 222 11.98 -15.49 0.60
C PHE A 222 10.95 -14.73 1.46
N VAL A 223 10.43 -13.60 0.97
CA VAL A 223 9.44 -12.79 1.68
C VAL A 223 8.15 -13.58 1.93
N ARG A 224 7.72 -14.43 0.98
CA ARG A 224 6.61 -15.38 1.18
C ARG A 224 6.92 -16.39 2.29
N ASN A 225 8.10 -17.01 2.28
CA ASN A 225 8.50 -18.00 3.29
C ASN A 225 8.65 -17.39 4.68
N CYS A 226 8.88 -16.08 4.77
CA CYS A 226 8.83 -15.31 6.02
C CYS A 226 7.40 -14.99 6.50
N GLY A 227 6.35 -15.39 5.77
CA GLY A 227 4.96 -15.10 6.13
C GLY A 227 4.53 -13.65 5.89
N MET A 228 5.36 -12.86 5.19
CA MET A 228 5.14 -11.42 4.97
C MET A 228 4.27 -11.12 3.74
N MET A 229 3.83 -12.17 3.04
CA MET A 229 3.01 -12.09 1.83
C MET A 229 1.93 -13.19 1.87
N PRO A 230 0.68 -12.91 1.49
CA PRO A 230 -0.43 -13.85 1.69
C PRO A 230 -0.35 -15.10 0.80
N SER A 231 0.00 -14.96 -0.48
CA SER A 231 0.04 -16.09 -1.42
C SER A 231 0.82 -15.75 -2.69
N LEU A 232 1.29 -16.79 -3.38
CA LEU A 232 1.76 -16.71 -4.77
C LEU A 232 0.87 -17.58 -5.67
N PRO A 233 0.69 -17.20 -6.95
CA PRO A 233 1.22 -16.00 -7.58
C PRO A 233 0.51 -14.72 -7.09
N ILE A 234 1.24 -13.60 -7.02
CA ILE A 234 0.70 -12.29 -6.63
C ILE A 234 -0.21 -11.82 -7.75
N VAL A 235 -1.50 -11.61 -7.46
CA VAL A 235 -2.44 -11.02 -8.42
C VAL A 235 -2.28 -9.51 -8.41
N VAL A 236 -1.56 -8.95 -9.38
CA VAL A 236 -1.35 -7.51 -9.51
C VAL A 236 -2.68 -6.82 -9.82
N THR A 237 -3.06 -5.80 -9.07
CA THR A 237 -4.26 -5.00 -9.32
C THR A 237 -3.95 -3.58 -9.77
N ALA A 238 -4.97 -2.84 -10.22
CA ALA A 238 -4.84 -1.44 -10.56
C ALA A 238 -4.35 -0.58 -9.39
N ASP A 239 -4.66 -0.98 -8.15
CA ASP A 239 -4.21 -0.29 -6.95
C ASP A 239 -2.71 -0.46 -6.70
N ASP A 240 -2.16 -1.61 -7.07
CA ASP A 240 -0.73 -1.88 -7.02
C ASP A 240 -0.01 -0.99 -8.05
N LEU A 241 -0.52 -0.91 -9.29
CA LEU A 241 0.01 -0.02 -10.33
C LEU A 241 -0.13 1.47 -10.00
N LYS A 242 -1.18 1.88 -9.29
CA LYS A 242 -1.32 3.26 -8.78
C LYS A 242 -0.25 3.57 -7.73
N ALA A 243 0.10 2.60 -6.88
CA ALA A 243 1.11 2.77 -5.84
C ALA A 243 2.54 2.86 -6.40
N VAL A 244 2.79 2.25 -7.56
CA VAL A 244 4.06 2.41 -8.30
C VAL A 244 4.35 3.89 -8.60
N GLY A 245 3.31 4.68 -8.87
CA GLY A 245 3.39 6.12 -9.12
C GLY A 245 3.22 6.49 -10.60
N SER A 246 3.64 7.70 -10.96
CA SER A 246 3.68 8.13 -12.35
C SER A 246 4.87 7.49 -13.07
N ARG A 247 4.83 7.49 -14.42
CA ARG A 247 5.93 6.98 -15.25
C ARG A 247 7.27 7.63 -14.89
N ALA A 248 7.30 8.96 -14.75
CA ALA A 248 8.51 9.68 -14.37
C ALA A 248 9.07 9.25 -13.00
N VAL A 249 8.18 8.96 -12.03
CA VAL A 249 8.59 8.47 -10.70
C VAL A 249 9.13 7.05 -10.79
N PHE A 250 8.52 6.19 -11.61
CA PHE A 250 9.00 4.85 -11.85
C PHE A 250 10.38 4.86 -12.51
N ASP A 251 10.55 5.61 -13.60
CA ASP A 251 11.80 5.66 -14.38
C ASP A 251 12.97 6.27 -13.59
N ALA A 252 12.68 7.17 -12.64
CA ALA A 252 13.68 7.76 -11.75
C ALA A 252 14.22 6.78 -10.69
N ARG A 253 13.54 5.65 -10.45
CA ARG A 253 13.95 4.67 -9.44
C ARG A 253 15.00 3.68 -9.98
N PRO A 254 15.89 3.18 -9.10
CA PRO A 254 16.76 2.06 -9.44
C PRO A 254 15.97 0.80 -9.84
N GLY A 255 16.60 -0.11 -10.58
CA GLY A 255 15.94 -1.31 -11.14
C GLY A 255 15.25 -2.18 -10.09
N ALA A 256 15.95 -2.54 -9.02
CA ALA A 256 15.42 -3.35 -7.93
C ALA A 256 14.22 -2.67 -7.23
N VAL A 257 14.30 -1.36 -7.03
CA VAL A 257 13.22 -0.56 -6.42
C VAL A 257 12.00 -0.48 -7.33
N ARG A 258 12.20 -0.31 -8.64
CA ARG A 258 11.12 -0.36 -9.65
C ARG A 258 10.34 -1.66 -9.54
N GLN A 259 11.04 -2.79 -9.58
CA GLN A 259 10.45 -4.13 -9.51
C GLN A 259 9.72 -4.35 -8.20
N TYR A 260 10.36 -4.00 -7.08
CA TYR A 260 9.80 -4.17 -5.75
C TYR A 260 8.54 -3.32 -5.54
N SER A 261 8.52 -2.09 -6.08
CA SER A 261 7.37 -1.18 -5.96
C SER A 261 6.07 -1.74 -6.55
N LEU A 262 6.16 -2.70 -7.47
CA LEU A 262 4.99 -3.34 -8.07
C LEU A 262 4.19 -4.19 -7.06
N PHE A 263 4.88 -4.88 -6.16
CA PHE A 263 4.24 -5.78 -5.19
C PHE A 263 4.38 -5.33 -3.73
N SER A 264 5.11 -4.24 -3.47
CA SER A 264 5.35 -3.73 -2.13
C SER A 264 4.06 -3.54 -1.33
N ARG A 265 2.98 -3.05 -1.97
CA ARG A 265 1.67 -2.83 -1.34
C ARG A 265 1.04 -4.10 -0.77
N ARG A 266 1.38 -5.27 -1.32
CA ARG A 266 0.88 -6.58 -0.88
C ARG A 266 1.63 -7.16 0.31
N LEU A 267 2.75 -6.56 0.65
CA LEU A 267 3.54 -6.95 1.80
C LEU A 267 2.96 -6.36 3.09
N VAL A 268 3.42 -6.95 4.20
CA VAL A 268 3.25 -6.38 5.54
C VAL A 268 3.73 -4.93 5.53
N TYR A 269 3.06 -4.11 6.34
CA TYR A 269 3.22 -2.66 6.34
C TYR A 269 4.67 -2.22 6.52
N THR A 270 5.49 -2.94 7.29
CA THR A 270 6.92 -2.70 7.52
C THR A 270 7.78 -2.75 6.25
N LEU A 271 7.36 -3.52 5.24
CA LEU A 271 8.09 -3.77 4.00
C LEU A 271 7.52 -2.98 2.80
N ARG A 272 6.54 -2.10 3.02
CA ARG A 272 5.92 -1.33 1.94
C ARG A 272 6.82 -0.18 1.52
N VAL A 273 7.20 -0.14 0.25
CA VAL A 273 7.82 1.05 -0.34
C VAL A 273 6.70 2.03 -0.69
N GLY A 274 6.72 3.19 -0.04
CA GLY A 274 5.82 4.31 -0.30
C GLY A 274 6.60 5.56 -0.72
N ARG A 275 5.89 6.67 -0.92
CA ARG A 275 6.50 7.99 -1.09
C ARG A 275 5.92 8.98 -0.10
N VAL A 276 6.81 9.74 0.53
CA VAL A 276 6.50 10.89 1.39
C VAL A 276 7.37 12.04 0.91
N ASP A 277 6.78 13.20 0.62
CA ASP A 277 7.50 14.40 0.17
C ASP A 277 8.45 14.16 -1.04
N ASN A 278 7.99 13.36 -2.01
CA ASN A 278 8.74 12.93 -3.20
C ASN A 278 9.98 12.07 -2.93
N GLN A 279 10.17 11.59 -1.69
CA GLN A 279 11.22 10.65 -1.33
C GLN A 279 10.62 9.27 -1.08
N ASP A 280 11.32 8.22 -1.49
CA ASP A 280 10.87 6.86 -1.24
C ASP A 280 11.13 6.51 0.24
N CYS A 281 10.15 5.88 0.90
CA CYS A 281 10.25 5.46 2.30
C CYS A 281 9.91 3.98 2.43
N LEU A 282 10.51 3.29 3.40
CA LEU A 282 10.19 1.89 3.72
C LEU A 282 9.30 1.82 4.98
N GLY A 283 8.11 1.25 4.80
CA GLY A 283 7.09 1.06 5.82
C GLY A 283 6.52 2.35 6.43
N SER A 284 6.26 2.35 7.73
CA SER A 284 5.93 3.57 8.51
C SER A 284 7.11 4.44 8.83
N SER A 285 8.34 4.03 8.48
CA SER A 285 9.47 4.87 8.83
C SER A 285 9.29 6.20 8.12
N SER A 286 9.30 7.28 8.92
CA SER A 286 9.40 8.65 8.40
C SER A 286 10.79 8.93 7.83
N GLN A 287 11.66 7.91 7.82
CA GLN A 287 13.02 8.02 7.36
C GLN A 287 13.05 7.75 5.84
N PRO A 288 13.47 8.74 5.05
CA PRO A 288 13.59 8.55 3.62
C PRO A 288 14.73 7.58 3.30
N MET A 289 14.53 6.78 2.27
CA MET A 289 15.58 5.97 1.65
C MET A 289 16.39 6.85 0.72
N THR A 290 17.72 6.74 0.82
CA THR A 290 18.65 7.37 -0.11
C THR A 290 19.43 6.28 -0.84
N TYR A 291 19.40 6.34 -2.17
CA TYR A 291 20.14 5.43 -3.04
C TYR A 291 21.50 6.05 -3.35
N GLN A 292 22.58 5.41 -2.92
CA GLN A 292 23.93 5.87 -3.18
C GLN A 292 24.37 5.36 -4.55
N THR A 293 24.49 6.25 -5.53
CA THR A 293 25.13 5.93 -6.81
C THR A 293 26.36 6.81 -7.01
N PRO A 294 27.57 6.28 -6.78
CA PRO A 294 28.81 7.05 -6.93
C PRO A 294 28.99 7.50 -8.38
N GLY A 295 28.78 8.78 -8.68
CA GLY A 295 29.10 9.40 -9.97
C GLY A 295 28.30 8.91 -11.19
N VAL A 296 27.31 8.05 -11.00
CA VAL A 296 26.43 7.55 -12.06
C VAL A 296 24.99 7.90 -11.69
N LEU A 297 24.18 8.29 -12.68
CA LEU A 297 22.75 8.51 -12.50
C LEU A 297 22.11 7.29 -11.79
N PRO A 298 21.25 7.51 -10.76
CA PRO A 298 20.66 6.44 -9.96
C PRO A 298 20.02 5.28 -10.74
N SER A 299 19.60 5.56 -11.98
CA SER A 299 18.96 4.61 -12.88
C SER A 299 19.89 3.48 -13.40
N ALA A 300 21.21 3.67 -13.39
CA ALA A 300 22.14 2.71 -14.02
C ALA A 300 22.56 1.55 -13.12
N ALA A 301 22.52 1.72 -11.79
CA ALA A 301 22.76 0.63 -10.86
C ALA A 301 21.46 -0.18 -10.71
N PHE A 302 21.51 -1.49 -10.99
CA PHE A 302 20.36 -2.35 -10.82
C PHE A 302 19.87 -2.36 -9.37
N ASP A 303 20.79 -2.58 -8.43
CA ASP A 303 20.51 -2.67 -7.00
C ASP A 303 21.54 -1.84 -6.20
N PRO A 304 21.31 -0.53 -6.03
CA PRO A 304 22.31 0.37 -5.46
C PRO A 304 22.42 0.21 -3.93
N PRO A 305 23.60 0.52 -3.36
CA PRO A 305 23.73 0.69 -1.92
C PRO A 305 22.68 1.67 -1.40
N THR A 306 22.00 1.29 -0.32
CA THR A 306 20.83 2.01 0.16
C THR A 306 20.99 2.34 1.64
N THR A 307 20.72 3.59 1.98
CA THR A 307 20.64 4.04 3.37
C THR A 307 19.20 4.32 3.75
N CYS A 308 18.75 3.78 4.88
CA CYS A 308 17.42 4.02 5.45
C CYS A 308 17.58 4.38 6.93
N GLY A 309 17.44 5.67 7.26
CA GLY A 309 17.74 6.16 8.59
C GLY A 309 19.22 6.05 8.94
N ASN A 310 19.52 5.37 10.04
CA ASN A 310 20.89 5.10 10.50
C ASN A 310 21.49 3.81 9.93
N ARG A 311 20.79 3.10 9.05
CA ARG A 311 21.24 1.84 8.45
C ARG A 311 21.76 2.09 7.04
N ALA A 312 23.01 1.70 6.79
CA ALA A 312 23.61 1.68 5.46
C ALA A 312 23.84 0.22 5.05
N LEU A 313 23.30 -0.18 3.89
CA LEU A 313 23.39 -1.54 3.38
C LEU A 313 23.96 -1.54 1.96
N SER A 314 24.63 -2.63 1.62
CA SER A 314 25.31 -2.83 0.33
C SER A 314 24.36 -2.78 -0.87
N SER A 315 23.09 -3.09 -0.66
CA SER A 315 22.06 -3.09 -1.71
C SER A 315 20.67 -2.78 -1.13
N PHE A 316 19.71 -2.42 -2.00
CA PHE A 316 18.31 -2.30 -1.62
C PHE A 316 17.72 -3.68 -1.28
N THR A 317 18.13 -4.74 -1.97
CA THR A 317 17.70 -6.11 -1.64
C THR A 317 18.12 -6.50 -0.22
N ASP A 318 19.35 -6.17 0.20
CA ASP A 318 19.81 -6.41 1.58
C ASP A 318 18.97 -5.64 2.59
N LEU A 319 18.52 -4.43 2.26
CA LEU A 319 17.60 -3.66 3.10
C LEU A 319 16.26 -4.39 3.30
N ILE A 320 15.71 -4.97 2.24
CA ILE A 320 14.47 -5.75 2.33
C ILE A 320 14.69 -7.01 3.15
N VAL A 321 15.76 -7.76 2.90
CA VAL A 321 16.08 -8.99 3.64
C VAL A 321 16.29 -8.69 5.12
N HIS A 322 17.09 -7.67 5.44
CA HIS A 322 17.34 -7.22 6.81
C HIS A 322 16.04 -6.78 7.50
N SER A 323 15.18 -6.03 6.81
CA SER A 323 13.90 -5.56 7.37
C SER A 323 12.92 -6.72 7.59
N ALA A 324 12.84 -7.68 6.66
CA ALA A 324 11.99 -8.85 6.78
C ALA A 324 12.47 -9.79 7.90
N TYR A 325 13.78 -9.92 8.06
CA TYR A 325 14.39 -10.65 9.16
C TYR A 325 14.04 -9.99 10.50
N HIS A 326 14.29 -8.69 10.64
CA HIS A 326 14.01 -7.96 11.88
C HIS A 326 12.54 -8.07 12.29
N ASP A 327 11.60 -7.83 11.37
CA ASP A 327 10.15 -7.91 11.66
C ASP A 327 9.70 -9.30 12.13
N ARG A 328 10.38 -10.36 11.66
CA ARG A 328 10.13 -11.74 12.11
C ARG A 328 10.63 -12.01 13.53
N TYR A 329 11.80 -11.49 13.90
CA TYR A 329 12.44 -11.80 15.18
C TYR A 329 12.11 -10.81 16.31
N ASP A 330 11.62 -9.61 16.00
CA ASP A 330 11.27 -8.57 16.99
C ASP A 330 9.96 -8.84 17.76
N GLY A 331 9.44 -10.08 17.71
CA GLY A 331 8.68 -10.61 18.83
C GLY A 331 7.20 -10.22 18.94
N ARG A 332 6.49 -9.97 17.82
CA ARG A 332 5.00 -10.03 17.84
C ARG A 332 4.39 -11.30 17.25
N VAL A 333 5.14 -12.13 16.52
CA VAL A 333 4.66 -13.44 16.07
C VAL A 333 5.80 -14.47 16.03
N ILE A 334 5.87 -15.28 17.09
CA ILE A 334 6.42 -16.65 17.15
C ILE A 334 7.94 -16.79 17.03
N ALA A 335 8.57 -16.94 18.20
CA ALA A 335 9.83 -17.64 18.36
C ALA A 335 9.68 -19.13 17.98
N ARG A 336 10.48 -19.59 17.02
CA ARG A 336 11.24 -20.86 17.04
C ARG A 336 12.06 -21.03 15.76
N HIS A 337 13.35 -21.27 15.98
CA HIS A 337 14.34 -21.88 15.08
C HIS A 337 14.66 -21.16 13.76
N LEU A 338 15.85 -20.54 13.71
CA LEU A 338 16.96 -21.02 12.86
C LEU A 338 18.28 -20.34 13.26
N ASP A 339 19.36 -21.00 12.83
CA ASP A 339 20.71 -21.11 13.38
C ASP A 339 21.67 -19.93 13.08
N GLU A 340 22.71 -19.77 13.90
CA GLU A 340 23.65 -18.64 14.10
C GLU A 340 24.51 -18.21 12.88
N ARG A 341 24.37 -18.82 11.70
CA ARG A 341 25.32 -18.63 10.58
C ARG A 341 25.08 -17.41 9.69
N VAL A 342 24.04 -16.61 9.93
CA VAL A 342 23.73 -15.41 9.12
C VAL A 342 24.33 -14.13 9.73
N PHE A 343 24.83 -14.17 10.97
CA PHE A 343 25.34 -12.98 11.65
C PHE A 343 26.74 -12.53 11.18
N THR A 344 27.48 -13.34 10.44
CA THR A 344 28.84 -12.98 9.97
C THR A 344 28.86 -12.02 8.77
N THR A 345 27.75 -11.80 8.06
CA THR A 345 27.68 -10.86 6.92
C THR A 345 27.38 -9.41 7.32
N ILE A 346 26.79 -9.17 8.50
CA ILE A 346 26.44 -7.81 8.96
C ILE A 346 27.71 -7.03 9.37
N ASP A 347 28.64 -7.68 10.07
CA ASP A 347 29.93 -7.05 10.44
C ASP A 347 30.82 -6.82 9.21
N ALA A 348 30.80 -7.72 8.23
CA ALA A 348 31.53 -7.55 6.97
C ALA A 348 30.99 -6.36 6.14
N GLY A 349 29.67 -6.12 6.17
CA GLY A 349 29.05 -4.96 5.52
C GLY A 349 29.44 -3.63 6.16
N GLN A 350 29.49 -3.57 7.50
CA GLN A 350 29.96 -2.38 8.22
C GLN A 350 31.45 -2.11 7.98
N GLN A 351 32.29 -3.16 7.91
CA GLN A 351 33.71 -3.01 7.59
C GLN A 351 33.93 -2.56 6.14
N LEU A 352 33.13 -3.05 5.18
CA LEU A 352 33.22 -2.62 3.77
C LEU A 352 32.75 -1.17 3.60
N ALA A 353 31.66 -0.76 4.26
CA ALA A 353 31.19 0.62 4.25
C ALA A 353 32.22 1.58 4.89
N ALA A 354 32.86 1.17 5.98
CA ALA A 354 33.97 1.91 6.58
C ALA A 354 35.20 1.98 5.65
N GLN A 355 35.53 0.90 4.94
CA GLN A 355 36.62 0.87 3.96
C GLN A 355 36.36 1.78 2.75
N VAL A 356 35.13 1.78 2.23
CA VAL A 356 34.74 2.64 1.09
C VAL A 356 34.72 4.11 1.50
N ALA A 357 34.23 4.42 2.71
CA ALA A 357 34.27 5.77 3.26
C ALA A 357 35.69 6.28 3.58
N ALA A 358 36.62 5.37 3.86
CA ALA A 358 38.01 5.69 4.18
C ALA A 358 38.94 5.80 2.96
N GLN A 359 38.47 5.54 1.73
CA GLN A 359 39.32 5.71 0.55
C GLN A 359 39.47 7.19 0.18
N PRO A 360 40.69 7.77 0.23
CA PRO A 360 40.93 9.11 -0.27
C PRO A 360 40.66 9.14 -1.78
N GLY A 361 39.81 10.08 -2.22
CA GLY A 361 39.46 10.25 -3.62
C GLY A 361 40.72 10.36 -4.49
N PRO A 362 40.84 9.58 -5.58
CA PRO A 362 42.07 9.56 -6.36
C PRO A 362 42.24 10.90 -7.08
N PRO A 363 43.43 11.53 -7.02
CA PRO A 363 43.78 12.61 -7.92
C PRO A 363 43.80 12.05 -9.35
N GLY A 364 43.20 12.80 -10.28
CA GLY A 364 42.77 12.31 -11.58
C GLY A 364 43.82 11.55 -12.39
N GLY A 365 43.34 10.52 -13.10
CA GLY A 365 43.96 10.05 -14.34
C GLY A 365 44.80 8.78 -14.26
N ALA A 366 44.22 7.62 -13.92
CA ALA A 366 44.77 6.30 -14.31
C ALA A 366 43.82 5.12 -14.02
N ILE A 367 42.61 5.08 -14.59
CA ILE A 367 41.71 3.92 -14.46
C ILE A 367 41.45 3.32 -15.84
N ALA A 368 42.44 2.59 -16.36
CA ALA A 368 42.24 1.73 -17.54
C ALA A 368 43.03 0.42 -17.52
N ARG A 369 43.91 0.17 -16.53
CA ARG A 369 44.81 -1.00 -16.54
C ARG A 369 44.68 -1.99 -15.38
N ARG A 370 43.79 -1.77 -14.40
CA ARG A 370 43.68 -2.66 -13.21
C ARG A 370 42.58 -3.73 -13.25
N LEU A 371 41.64 -3.68 -14.20
CA LEU A 371 40.51 -4.63 -14.23
C LEU A 371 40.79 -5.95 -14.97
N THR A 372 41.94 -6.10 -15.64
CA THR A 372 42.30 -7.36 -16.33
C THR A 372 43.08 -8.34 -15.47
N SER A 373 43.64 -7.92 -14.32
CA SER A 373 44.48 -8.79 -13.47
C SER A 373 43.68 -9.69 -12.53
N VAL A 374 42.50 -9.26 -12.07
CA VAL A 374 41.72 -9.99 -11.05
C VAL A 374 40.91 -11.16 -11.64
N LYS A 375 40.67 -11.18 -12.96
CA LYS A 375 39.89 -12.24 -13.61
C LYS A 375 40.65 -13.57 -13.79
N ARG A 376 41.95 -13.63 -13.45
CA ARG A 376 42.80 -14.80 -13.70
C ARG A 376 43.15 -15.63 -12.45
N SER A 377 42.75 -15.22 -11.24
CA SER A 377 43.03 -15.99 -10.00
C SER A 377 41.83 -16.72 -9.40
N LEU A 378 40.68 -16.78 -10.10
CA LEU A 378 39.48 -17.50 -9.64
C LEU A 378 39.11 -18.69 -10.54
N LEU A 379 40.06 -19.17 -11.35
CA LEU A 379 39.88 -20.34 -12.22
C LEU A 379 41.04 -21.35 -12.12
N ASN A 380 41.75 -21.38 -10.99
CA ASN A 380 42.61 -22.50 -10.61
C ASN A 380 42.28 -22.95 -9.19
#